data_AF-A0A149PIP2-F1
#
_entry.id   AF-A0A149PIP2-F1
#
_cell.length_a   1.000
_cell.length_b   1.000
_cell.length_c   1.000
_cell.angle_alpha   90.00
_cell.angle_beta   90.00
_cell.angle_gamma   90.00
#
_symmetry.space_group_name_H-M   'P 1'
#
loop_
_entity.id
_entity.type
_entity.pdbx_description
1 polymer ?
#
loop_
_entity_poly.entity_id
_entity_poly.type
_entity_poly.pdbx_seq_one_letter_code
_entity_poly.pdbx_strand_id
1 'polypeptide(L)'
;MALNTASIESILPTIVAVLFAVAGVVNLAGLGAVKRDFARWGYPAWFRLLCGALELLSAALLLGQQTRVLGLALAGAIMIGALVTLLRNREPFRHLAPALIFSALVVVTVAVRG
;
A
#
# COMPACT_ATOMS: atom_id res chain seq x y z
N MET A 1 13.46 2.92 30.10
CA MET A 1 13.43 2.15 28.84
C MET A 1 12.76 3.02 27.78
N ALA A 2 13.51 3.99 27.25
CA ALA A 2 13.05 4.98 26.28
C ALA A 2 13.09 4.40 24.86
N LEU A 3 12.34 3.31 24.63
CA LEU A 3 11.79 3.05 23.29
C LEU A 3 10.67 4.10 23.11
N ASN A 4 11.15 5.33 22.90
CA ASN A 4 10.45 6.60 23.00
C ASN A 4 9.45 6.69 21.84
N THR A 5 8.23 7.15 22.09
CA THR A 5 7.13 7.26 21.13
C THR A 5 7.55 7.89 19.78
N ALA A 6 8.51 8.82 19.82
CA ALA A 6 9.16 9.44 18.66
C ALA A 6 9.79 8.45 17.65
N SER A 7 10.32 7.32 18.13
CA SER A 7 10.88 6.26 17.28
C SER A 7 9.75 5.50 16.59
N ILE A 8 8.67 5.16 17.28
CA ILE A 8 7.53 4.43 16.70
C ILE A 8 6.78 5.29 15.67
N GLU A 9 6.59 6.58 15.96
CA GLU A 9 6.02 7.56 15.05
C GLU A 9 6.80 7.70 13.75
N SER A 10 8.11 7.42 13.77
CA SER A 10 8.94 7.43 12.55
C SER A 10 9.04 6.04 11.92
N ILE A 11 9.06 4.97 12.70
CA ILE A 11 9.24 3.60 12.23
C ILE A 11 8.01 3.12 11.44
N LEU A 12 6.79 3.27 11.98
CA LEU A 12 5.59 2.74 11.32
C LEU A 12 5.35 3.34 9.92
N PRO A 13 5.36 4.68 9.73
CA PRO A 13 5.24 5.27 8.40
C PRO A 13 6.38 4.88 7.47
N THR A 14 7.58 4.68 8.00
CA THR A 14 8.73 4.21 7.19
C THR A 14 8.53 2.78 6.72
N ILE A 15 8.02 1.89 7.57
CA ILE A 15 7.68 0.51 7.18
C ILE A 15 6.58 0.53 6.11
N VAL A 16 5.51 1.30 6.31
CA VAL A 16 4.45 1.47 5.30
C VAL A 16 5.04 2.00 4.00
N ALA A 17 5.91 3.00 4.05
CA ALA A 17 6.55 3.57 2.87
C ALA A 17 7.39 2.54 2.11
N VAL A 18 8.22 1.76 2.80
CA VAL A 18 9.04 0.70 2.17
C VAL A 18 8.15 -0.36 1.53
N LEU A 19 7.11 -0.81 2.23
CA LEU A 19 6.16 -1.80 1.72
C LEU A 19 5.43 -1.31 0.47
N PHE A 20 4.94 -0.08 0.48
CA PHE A 20 4.32 0.56 -0.69
C PHE A 20 5.33 0.80 -1.82
N ALA A 21 6.58 1.14 -1.51
CA ALA A 21 7.63 1.28 -2.51
C ALA A 21 7.89 -0.04 -3.24
N VAL A 22 8.00 -1.15 -2.49
CA VAL A 22 8.18 -2.49 -3.06
C VAL A 22 6.97 -2.90 -3.89
N ALA A 23 5.75 -2.70 -3.36
CA ALA A 23 4.51 -2.98 -4.10
C ALA A 23 4.45 -2.18 -5.41
N GLY A 24 4.78 -0.89 -5.34
CA GLY A 24 4.83 0.01 -6.48
C GLY A 24 5.81 -0.45 -7.55
N VAL A 25 7.03 -0.83 -7.15
CA VAL A 25 8.03 -1.39 -8.08
C VAL A 25 7.52 -2.68 -8.72
N VAL A 26 6.90 -3.59 -7.96
CA VAL A 26 6.31 -4.83 -8.51
C VAL A 26 5.21 -4.50 -9.53
N ASN A 27 4.36 -3.52 -9.19
CA ASN A 27 3.30 -2.97 -10.06
C ASN A 27 3.81 -2.08 -11.19
N LEU A 28 5.10 -1.74 -11.27
CA LEU A 28 5.71 -1.12 -12.45
C LEU A 28 6.49 -2.13 -13.29
N ALA A 29 7.20 -3.06 -12.66
CA ALA A 29 8.01 -4.08 -13.33
C ALA A 29 7.18 -5.06 -14.17
N GLY A 30 6.06 -5.54 -13.63
CA GLY A 30 5.07 -6.24 -14.44
C GLY A 30 5.48 -7.65 -14.79
N LEU A 31 6.07 -8.30 -13.80
CA LEU A 31 6.38 -9.71 -13.85
C LEU A 31 5.10 -10.50 -14.17
N GLY A 32 5.25 -11.61 -14.88
CA GLY A 32 4.14 -12.31 -15.53
C GLY A 32 2.97 -12.66 -14.61
N ALA A 33 3.22 -12.91 -13.32
CA ALA A 33 2.16 -13.13 -12.32
C ALA A 33 1.24 -11.89 -12.18
N VAL A 34 1.82 -10.70 -11.98
CA VAL A 34 1.06 -9.44 -11.80
C VAL A 34 0.24 -9.12 -13.05
N LYS A 35 0.82 -9.26 -14.25
CA LYS A 35 0.08 -9.03 -15.50
C LYS A 35 -1.12 -9.97 -15.64
N ARG A 36 -0.96 -11.25 -15.29
CA ARG A 36 -2.05 -12.24 -15.33
C ARG A 36 -3.13 -11.94 -14.30
N ASP A 37 -2.75 -11.50 -13.10
CA ASP A 37 -3.71 -11.16 -12.05
C ASP A 37 -4.56 -9.94 -12.46
N PHE A 38 -3.95 -8.85 -12.94
CA PHE A 38 -4.69 -7.68 -13.42
C PHE A 38 -5.60 -8.00 -14.63
N ALA A 39 -5.14 -8.85 -15.55
CA ALA A 39 -5.97 -9.30 -16.67
C ALA A 39 -7.14 -10.17 -16.20
N ARG A 40 -6.93 -11.09 -15.24
CA ARG A 40 -7.98 -11.90 -14.61
C ARG A 40 -9.02 -11.03 -13.90
N TRP A 41 -8.58 -9.95 -13.27
CA TRP A 41 -9.45 -8.98 -12.60
C TRP A 41 -10.22 -8.07 -13.56
N GLY A 42 -9.98 -8.18 -14.88
CA GLY A 42 -10.67 -7.40 -15.91
C GLY A 42 -10.14 -5.97 -16.06
N TYR A 43 -8.97 -5.66 -15.48
CA TYR A 43 -8.37 -4.33 -15.61
C TYR A 43 -7.48 -4.22 -16.86
N PRO A 44 -7.42 -3.02 -17.49
CA PRO A 44 -6.52 -2.79 -18.59
C PRO A 44 -5.06 -2.79 -18.12
N ALA A 45 -4.13 -3.13 -19.01
CA ALA A 45 -2.71 -3.29 -18.67
C ALA A 45 -2.06 -2.02 -18.07
N TRP A 46 -2.56 -0.83 -18.44
CA TRP A 46 -2.07 0.45 -17.92
C TRP A 46 -2.48 0.70 -16.46
N PHE A 47 -3.57 0.08 -15.98
CA PHE A 47 -4.08 0.31 -14.62
C PHE A 47 -3.06 -0.14 -13.57
N ARG A 48 -2.32 -1.21 -13.86
CA ARG A 48 -1.18 -1.66 -13.06
C ARG A 48 -0.12 -0.58 -12.89
N LEU A 49 0.18 0.16 -13.96
CA LEU A 49 1.14 1.28 -13.93
C LEU A 49 0.62 2.43 -13.08
N LEU A 50 -0.69 2.73 -13.18
CA LEU A 50 -1.33 3.73 -12.33
C LEU A 50 -1.23 3.33 -10.86
N CYS A 51 -1.57 2.09 -10.49
CA CYS A 51 -1.43 1.59 -9.13
C CYS A 51 0.02 1.72 -8.65
N GLY A 52 0.98 1.29 -9.46
CA GLY A 52 2.40 1.37 -9.11
C GLY A 52 2.88 2.80 -8.88
N ALA A 53 2.47 3.74 -9.74
CA ALA A 53 2.81 5.16 -9.58
C ALA A 53 2.19 5.77 -8.31
N LEU A 54 0.92 5.45 -8.00
CA LEU A 54 0.25 5.92 -6.80
C LEU A 54 0.87 5.32 -5.52
N GLU A 55 1.29 4.06 -5.57
CA GLU A 55 1.97 3.41 -4.45
C GLU A 55 3.34 4.04 -4.18
N LEU A 56 4.13 4.33 -5.23
CA LEU A 56 5.41 5.05 -5.08
C LEU A 56 5.21 6.48 -4.59
N LEU A 57 4.18 7.18 -5.08
CA LEU A 57 3.83 8.52 -4.61
C LEU A 57 3.46 8.49 -3.13
N SER A 58 2.62 7.53 -2.71
CA SER A 58 2.26 7.32 -1.32
C SER A 58 3.51 7.09 -0.45
N ALA A 59 4.42 6.22 -0.89
CA ALA A 59 5.69 5.97 -0.21
C ALA A 59 6.54 7.24 -0.07
N ALA A 60 6.70 8.03 -1.13
CA ALA A 60 7.44 9.28 -1.09
C ALA A 60 6.82 10.30 -0.12
N LEU A 61 5.49 10.44 -0.13
CA LEU A 61 4.77 11.35 0.76
C LEU A 61 4.88 10.95 2.24
N LEU A 62 4.95 9.65 2.54
CA LEU A 62 5.09 9.13 3.91
C LEU A 62 6.45 9.44 4.55
N LEU A 63 7.50 9.60 3.75
CA LEU A 63 8.85 9.97 4.21
C LEU A 63 8.93 11.46 4.60
N GLY A 64 8.13 12.31 3.99
CA GLY A 64 8.04 13.73 4.35
C GLY A 64 7.17 13.95 5.59
N GLN A 65 7.73 14.53 6.66
CA GLN A 65 7.02 14.80 7.92
C GLN A 65 5.74 15.64 7.70
N GLN A 66 5.81 16.66 6.83
CA GLN A 66 4.68 17.55 6.52
C GLN A 66 3.65 16.88 5.59
N THR A 67 4.10 16.00 4.68
CA THR A 67 3.25 15.36 3.67
C THR A 67 2.66 14.03 4.11
N ARG A 68 3.06 13.52 5.28
CA ARG A 68 2.70 12.18 5.76
C ARG A 68 1.19 11.95 5.87
N VAL A 69 0.39 13.00 6.15
CA VAL A 69 -1.09 12.86 6.18
C VAL A 69 -1.62 12.50 4.79
N LEU A 70 -1.12 13.20 3.76
CA LEU A 70 -1.50 12.94 2.37
C LEU A 70 -1.04 11.54 1.94
N GLY A 71 0.16 11.12 2.35
CA GLY A 71 0.66 9.77 2.11
C GLY A 71 -0.24 8.69 2.72
N LEU A 72 -0.65 8.85 3.98
CA LEU A 72 -1.56 7.90 4.64
C LEU A 72 -2.96 7.88 4.01
N ALA A 73 -3.50 9.04 3.64
CA ALA A 73 -4.79 9.13 2.95
C ALA A 73 -4.75 8.41 1.59
N LEU A 74 -3.69 8.63 0.82
CA LEU A 74 -3.47 7.96 -0.46
C LEU A 74 -3.29 6.44 -0.28
N ALA A 75 -2.47 6.02 0.69
CA ALA A 75 -2.31 4.61 1.05
C ALA A 75 -3.66 3.95 1.39
N GLY A 76 -4.49 4.61 2.21
CA GLY A 76 -5.82 4.14 2.56
C GLY A 76 -6.72 3.96 1.33
N ALA A 77 -6.74 4.96 0.42
CA ALA A 77 -7.52 4.87 -0.82
C ALA A 77 -7.07 3.71 -1.72
N ILE A 78 -5.76 3.50 -1.86
CA ILE A 78 -5.18 2.37 -2.61
C ILE A 78 -5.62 1.05 -1.98
N MET A 79 -5.53 0.91 -0.66
CA MET A 79 -5.89 -0.32 0.05
C MET A 79 -7.38 -0.64 -0.06
N ILE A 80 -8.26 0.37 0.00
CA ILE A 80 -9.70 0.19 -0.22
C ILE A 80 -9.93 -0.36 -1.64
N GLY A 81 -9.31 0.23 -2.66
CA GLY A 81 -9.42 -0.26 -4.05
C GLY A 81 -8.89 -1.69 -4.22
N ALA A 82 -7.78 -2.02 -3.57
CA ALA A 82 -7.21 -3.36 -3.58
C ALA A 82 -8.16 -4.38 -2.91
N LEU A 83 -8.68 -4.08 -1.73
CA LEU A 83 -9.62 -4.96 -1.02
C LEU A 83 -10.91 -5.17 -1.81
N VAL A 84 -11.49 -4.11 -2.38
CA VAL A 84 -12.68 -4.20 -3.25
C VAL A 84 -12.40 -5.11 -4.45
N THR A 85 -11.23 -4.98 -5.08
CA THR A 85 -10.82 -5.83 -6.21
C THR A 85 -10.73 -7.29 -5.80
N LEU A 86 -10.05 -7.60 -4.68
CA LEU A 86 -9.87 -8.97 -4.22
C LEU A 86 -11.19 -9.62 -3.81
N LEU A 87 -12.07 -8.88 -3.12
CA LEU A 87 -13.40 -9.36 -2.71
C LEU A 87 -14.30 -9.60 -3.92
N ARG A 88 -14.34 -8.67 -4.88
CA ARG A 88 -15.15 -8.78 -6.10
C ARG A 88 -14.75 -9.99 -6.93
N ASN A 89 -13.45 -10.27 -7.02
CA ASN A 89 -12.92 -11.38 -7.79
C ASN A 89 -12.80 -12.70 -7.00
N ARG A 90 -13.25 -12.71 -5.73
CA ARG A 90 -13.20 -13.87 -4.82
C ARG A 90 -11.81 -14.52 -4.76
N GLU A 91 -10.78 -13.69 -4.70
CA GLU A 91 -9.40 -14.15 -4.67
C GLU A 91 -9.13 -14.98 -3.41
N PRO A 92 -8.27 -16.01 -3.50
CA PRO A 92 -7.95 -16.85 -2.36
C PRO A 92 -7.23 -16.08 -1.26
N PHE A 93 -7.27 -16.61 -0.04
CA PHE A 93 -6.73 -15.96 1.15
C PHE A 93 -5.25 -15.54 1.02
N ARG A 94 -4.46 -16.23 0.18
CA ARG A 94 -3.05 -15.85 -0.08
C ARG A 94 -2.89 -14.44 -0.67
N HIS A 95 -3.85 -13.96 -1.45
CA HIS A 95 -3.82 -12.61 -2.04
C HIS A 95 -4.46 -11.58 -1.10
N LEU A 96 -5.44 -12.01 -0.29
CA LEU A 96 -6.08 -11.19 0.74
C LEU A 96 -5.16 -10.91 1.93
N ALA A 97 -4.36 -11.88 2.37
CA ALA A 97 -3.53 -11.73 3.57
C ALA A 97 -2.54 -10.54 3.47
N PRO A 98 -1.76 -10.37 2.39
CA PRO A 98 -0.91 -9.18 2.23
C PRO A 98 -1.72 -7.87 2.25
N ALA A 99 -2.88 -7.83 1.57
CA ALA A 99 -3.72 -6.65 1.52
C ALA A 99 -4.30 -6.29 2.91
N LEU A 100 -4.70 -7.29 3.69
CA LEU A 100 -5.16 -7.09 5.07
C LEU A 100 -4.04 -6.59 5.98
N ILE A 101 -2.83 -7.14 5.85
CA ILE A 101 -1.65 -6.70 6.62
C ILE A 101 -1.32 -5.24 6.30
N PHE A 102 -1.26 -4.87 5.01
CA PHE A 102 -1.01 -3.49 4.60
C PHE A 102 -2.09 -2.55 5.11
N SER A 103 -3.35 -2.94 5.00
CA SER A 103 -4.49 -2.15 5.49
C SER A 103 -4.40 -1.94 7.00
N ALA A 104 -4.16 -3.01 7.76
CA ALA A 104 -3.99 -2.94 9.21
C ALA A 104 -2.82 -2.03 9.59
N LEU A 105 -1.69 -2.12 8.90
CA LEU A 105 -0.53 -1.28 9.18
C LEU A 105 -0.82 0.19 8.91
N VAL A 106 -1.52 0.52 7.83
CA VAL A 106 -1.97 1.90 7.54
C VAL A 106 -2.90 2.40 8.66
N VAL A 107 -3.90 1.59 9.05
CA VAL A 107 -4.85 1.95 10.12
C VAL A 107 -4.13 2.18 11.46
N VAL A 108 -3.21 1.29 11.84
CA VAL A 108 -2.41 1.44 13.06
C VAL A 108 -1.54 2.69 12.99
N THR A 109 -0.92 2.96 11.84
CA THR A 109 -0.09 4.15 11.64
C THR A 109 -0.90 5.44 11.77
N VAL A 110 -2.15 5.45 11.29
CA VAL A 110 -3.07 6.57 11.47
C VAL A 110 -3.47 6.71 12.95
N ALA A 111 -3.82 5.60 13.61
CA ALA A 111 -4.28 5.59 15.00
C ALA A 111 -3.21 6.01 16.01
N VAL A 112 -1.94 5.68 15.77
CA VAL A 112 -0.80 6.06 16.64
C VAL A 112 -0.39 7.52 16.44
N ARG A 113 -0.79 8.15 15.32
CA ARG A 113 -0.45 9.53 14.99
C ARG A 113 -1.49 10.55 15.46
N GLY A 114 -2.71 10.10 15.76
CA GLY A 114 -3.77 10.92 16.38
C GLY A 114 -3.66 10.92 17.88
#